data_AF-A0A485B6H8-F1
#
_entry.id   AF-A0A485B6H8-F1
#
_cell.length_a   1.000
_cell.length_b   1.000
_cell.length_c   1.000
_cell.angle_alpha   90.00
_cell.angle_beta   90.00
_cell.angle_gamma   90.00
#
_symmetry.space_group_name_H-M   'P 1'
#
loop_
_entity.id
_entity.type
_entity.pdbx_description
1 polymer ?
#
loop_
_entity_poly.entity_id
_entity_poly.type
_entity_poly.pdbx_seq_one_letter_code
_entity_poly.pdbx_strand_id
1 'polypeptide(L)' 'MRLFTNNGVGMRDIEQTPEIFWESHYDAMSPISNGIPGKIVVRFSEGLIPGKALELGCGRGDDAVWLAQQGWQVTAV' A
#
# COMPACT_ATOMS: atom_id res chain seq x y z
N MET A 1 -17.37 -30.73 37.20
CA MET A 1 -16.44 -31.75 36.65
C MET A 1 -16.65 -31.79 35.14
N ARG A 2 -15.65 -31.29 34.37
CA ARG A 2 -15.23 -31.62 32.98
C ARG A 2 -16.37 -31.84 31.93
N LEU A 3 -16.40 -31.18 30.76
CA LEU A 3 -15.31 -30.92 29.81
C LEU A 3 -15.61 -29.71 28.90
N PHE A 4 -14.60 -28.90 28.66
CA PHE A 4 -14.48 -28.05 27.48
C PHE A 4 -14.34 -28.95 26.24
N THR A 5 -15.26 -28.88 25.28
CA THR A 5 -14.96 -29.34 23.91
C THR A 5 -14.40 -28.15 23.14
N ASN A 6 -13.08 -28.02 23.23
CA ASN A 6 -12.30 -27.30 22.25
C ASN A 6 -12.31 -28.13 20.96
N ASN A 7 -13.11 -27.72 19.98
CA ASN A 7 -12.95 -28.14 18.59
C ASN A 7 -13.02 -26.88 17.74
N GLY A 8 -11.88 -26.18 17.72
CA GLY A 8 -11.63 -25.09 16.80
C GLY A 8 -11.67 -25.61 15.37
N VAL A 9 -12.71 -25.19 14.66
CA VAL A 9 -12.68 -25.02 13.20
C VAL A 9 -13.40 -23.70 12.94
N GLY A 10 -12.70 -22.60 13.21
CA GLY A 10 -13.17 -21.25 12.92
C GLY A 10 -13.05 -20.98 11.43
N MET A 11 -14.17 -21.11 10.71
CA MET A 11 -14.51 -20.40 9.48
C MET A 11 -13.36 -20.12 8.51
N ARG A 12 -13.07 -21.11 7.66
CA ARG A 12 -12.49 -20.99 6.31
C ARG A 12 -11.10 -20.30 6.27
N ASP A 13 -10.06 -21.12 6.11
CA ASP A 13 -9.00 -20.82 5.15
C ASP A 13 -9.66 -20.74 3.76
N ILE A 14 -10.38 -19.64 3.49
CA ILE A 14 -10.61 -19.23 2.12
C ILE A 14 -9.19 -18.93 1.64
N GLU A 15 -8.69 -19.67 0.65
CA GLU A 15 -7.50 -19.28 -0.09
C GLU A 15 -7.69 -17.79 -0.44
N GLN A 16 -7.05 -16.90 0.31
CA GLN A 16 -7.23 -15.47 0.11
C GLN A 16 -6.53 -15.14 -1.20
N THR A 17 -7.30 -14.71 -2.18
CA THR A 17 -6.70 -14.23 -3.42
C THR A 17 -5.88 -12.97 -3.11
N PRO A 18 -4.83 -12.67 -3.89
CA PRO A 18 -4.04 -11.46 -3.70
C PRO A 18 -4.89 -10.19 -3.65
N GLU A 19 -5.97 -10.13 -4.43
CA GLU A 19 -6.92 -9.01 -4.47
C GLU A 19 -7.60 -8.83 -3.11
N ILE A 20 -8.20 -9.90 -2.57
CA ILE A 20 -8.89 -9.85 -1.26
C ILE A 20 -7.91 -9.48 -0.14
N PHE A 21 -6.69 -10.00 -0.20
CA PHE A 21 -5.66 -9.68 0.78
C PHE A 21 -5.31 -8.18 0.76
N TRP A 22 -5.02 -7.61 -0.41
CA TRP A 22 -4.63 -6.21 -0.53
C TRP A 22 -5.78 -5.24 -0.25
N GLU A 23 -7.00 -5.53 -0.72
CA GLU A 23 -8.19 -4.75 -0.38
C GLU A 23 -8.38 -4.69 1.14
N SER A 24 -8.39 -5.84 1.81
CA SER A 24 -8.54 -5.90 3.27
C SER A 24 -7.40 -5.20 4.01
N HIS A 25 -6.17 -5.31 3.49
CA HIS A 25 -4.99 -4.69 4.07
C HIS A 25 -5.07 -3.16 4.03
N TYR A 26 -5.46 -2.58 2.89
CA TYR A 26 -5.60 -1.13 2.75
C TYR A 26 -6.82 -0.58 3.48
N ASP A 27 -7.94 -1.30 3.49
CA ASP A 27 -9.16 -0.94 4.25
C ASP A 27 -8.90 -0.82 5.76
N ALA A 28 -8.02 -1.68 6.30
CA ALA A 28 -7.67 -1.66 7.71
C ALA A 28 -6.77 -0.47 8.11
N MET A 29 -6.19 0.24 7.14
CA MET A 29 -5.33 1.38 7.43
C MET A 29 -6.10 2.71 7.38
N SER A 30 -5.52 3.78 7.95
CA SER A 30 -6.09 5.13 7.87
C SER A 30 -6.34 5.54 6.41
N PRO A 31 -7.51 6.10 6.04
CA PRO A 31 -7.76 6.54 4.66
C PRO A 31 -7.02 7.85 4.33
N ILE A 32 -6.44 8.53 5.32
CA ILE A 32 -5.87 9.87 5.15
C ILE A 32 -4.40 9.74 4.71
N SER A 33 -4.13 10.22 3.50
CA SER A 33 -2.78 10.57 3.03
C SER A 33 -2.26 11.79 3.79
N ASN A 34 -0.99 11.76 4.18
CA ASN A 34 -0.31 12.91 4.78
C ASN A 34 0.62 13.64 3.80
N GLY A 35 0.72 13.14 2.56
CA GLY A 35 1.55 13.71 1.50
C GLY A 35 3.05 13.56 1.75
N ILE A 36 3.45 12.72 2.72
CA ILE A 36 4.85 12.51 3.07
C ILE A 36 5.38 11.32 2.26
N PRO A 37 6.37 11.52 1.39
CA PRO A 37 6.94 10.42 0.62
C PRO A 37 7.76 9.46 1.49
N GLY A 38 7.89 8.23 1.02
CA GLY A 38 8.87 7.28 1.48
C GLY A 38 10.29 7.80 1.30
N LYS A 39 11.14 7.58 2.30
CA LYS A 39 12.55 8.02 2.29
C LYS A 39 13.34 7.48 1.08
N ILE A 40 12.96 6.31 0.57
CA ILE A 40 13.59 5.68 -0.60
C ILE A 40 13.29 6.49 -1.86
N VAL A 41 12.05 6.93 -2.06
CA VAL A 41 11.66 7.74 -3.22
C VAL A 41 12.43 9.05 -3.24
N VAL A 42 12.52 9.74 -2.10
CA VAL A 42 13.32 10.97 -1.97
C VAL A 42 14.78 10.71 -2.33
N ARG A 43 15.40 9.68 -1.72
CA ARG A 43 16.83 9.39 -1.91
C ARG A 43 17.19 9.06 -3.36
N PHE A 44 16.34 8.32 -4.07
CA PHE A 44 16.66 7.89 -5.44
C PHE A 44 16.20 8.89 -6.52
N SER A 45 15.30 9.82 -6.19
CA SER A 45 14.93 10.91 -7.10
C SER A 45 15.86 12.12 -6.97
N GLU A 46 16.62 12.24 -5.87
CA GLU A 46 17.54 13.34 -5.64
C GLU A 46 18.58 13.48 -6.77
N GLY A 47 18.69 14.69 -7.32
CA GLY A 47 19.63 15.01 -8.39
C GLY A 47 19.22 14.53 -9.79
N LEU A 48 18.11 13.81 -9.93
CA LEU A 48 17.57 13.45 -11.24
C LEU A 48 16.78 14.63 -11.85
N ILE A 49 16.91 14.79 -13.17
CA ILE A 49 16.06 15.73 -13.91
C ILE A 49 14.68 15.08 -14.08
N PRO A 50 13.58 15.75 -13.67
CA PRO A 50 12.24 15.19 -13.78
C PRO A 50 11.86 14.84 -15.22
N GLY A 51 11.27 13.65 -15.38
CA GLY A 51 10.76 13.13 -16.64
C GLY A 51 9.45 12.39 -16.42
N LYS A 52 9.37 11.13 -16.84
CA LYS A 52 8.22 10.26 -16.59
C LYS A 52 8.53 9.25 -15.49
N ALA A 53 7.54 8.99 -14.61
CA ALA A 53 7.64 7.99 -13.56
C ALA A 53 6.41 7.04 -13.60
N LEU A 54 6.65 5.76 -13.33
CA LEU A 54 5.62 4.75 -13.09
C LEU A 54 5.75 4.27 -11.65
N GLU A 55 4.71 4.43 -10.85
CA GLU A 55 4.64 3.91 -9.48
C GLU A 55 3.71 2.69 -9.46
N LEU A 56 4.24 1.56 -9.02
CA LEU A 56 3.50 0.30 -8.92
C LEU A 56 3.15 0.03 -7.46
N GLY A 57 1.89 -0.30 -7.20
CA GLY A 57 1.41 -0.51 -5.83
C GLY A 57 1.38 0.80 -5.06
N CYS A 58 0.87 1.87 -5.68
CA CYS A 58 0.97 3.22 -5.12
C CYS A 58 0.18 3.42 -3.83
N GLY A 59 -0.71 2.48 -3.48
CA GLY A 59 -1.55 2.56 -2.29
C GLY A 59 -2.31 3.88 -2.25
N ARG A 60 -1.96 4.76 -1.30
CA ARG A 60 -2.58 6.10 -1.16
C ARG A 60 -2.04 7.16 -2.13
N GLY A 61 -0.91 6.90 -2.79
CA GLY A 61 -0.29 7.83 -3.72
C GLY A 61 0.52 8.96 -3.08
N ASP A 62 0.97 8.83 -1.83
CA ASP A 62 1.82 9.85 -1.18
C ASP A 62 3.11 10.12 -1.98
N ASP A 63 3.76 9.06 -2.46
CA ASP A 63 4.95 9.15 -3.31
C ASP A 63 4.62 9.74 -4.68
N ALA A 64 3.52 9.30 -5.32
CA ALA A 64 3.10 9.77 -6.64
C ALA A 64 2.83 11.28 -6.64
N VAL A 65 2.08 11.75 -5.64
CA VAL A 65 1.76 13.17 -5.50
C VAL A 65 3.01 13.97 -5.21
N TRP A 66 3.89 13.49 -4.33
CA TRP A 66 5.15 14.17 -4.03
C TRP A 66 6.06 14.28 -5.27
N LEU A 67 6.22 13.19 -6.04
CA LEU A 67 6.98 13.20 -7.29
C LEU A 67 6.36 14.18 -8.31
N ALA A 68 5.04 14.20 -8.45
CA ALA A 68 4.37 15.15 -9.32
C ALA A 68 4.64 16.61 -8.90
N GLN A 69 4.68 16.89 -7.60
CA GLN A 69 5.08 18.20 -7.07
C GLN A 69 6.54 18.55 -7.34
N GLN A 70 7.43 17.55 -7.46
CA GLN A 70 8.81 17.74 -7.89
C GLN A 70 8.96 17.90 -9.42
N GLY A 71 7.86 17.93 -10.17
CA GLY A 71 7.85 18.17 -11.62
C GLY A 71 7.86 16.89 -12.47
N TRP A 72 7.71 15.71 -11.87
CA TRP A 72 7.60 14.46 -12.63
C TRP A 72 6.20 14.30 -13.25
N GLN A 73 6.13 13.72 -14.44
CA GLN A 73 4.89 13.20 -15.00
C GLN A 73 4.68 11.76 -14.51
N VAL A 74 3.81 11.58 -13.52
CA VAL A 74 3.62 10.29 -12.84
C VAL A 74 2.39 9.55 -13.38
N THR A 75 2.54 8.24 -13.61
CA THR A 75 1.43 7.28 -13.72
C THR A 75 1.51 6.34 -12.53
N ALA A 76 0.43 6.16 -11.78
CA ALA A 76 0.39 5.35 -10.58
C ALA A 76 -0.70 4.27 -10.71
N VAL A 77 -0.39 3.03 -10.33
CA VAL A 77 -1.27 1.86 -10.41
C VAL A 77 -1.24 1.02 -9.14
#